data_AF-A0A6B3LBM4-F1
#
_entry.id   AF-A0A6B3LBM4-F1
#
_cell.length_a   1.000
_cell.length_b   1.000
_cell.length_c   1.000
_cell.angle_alpha   90.00
_cell.angle_beta   90.00
_cell.angle_gamma   90.00
#
_symmetry.space_group_name_H-M   'P 1'
#
loop_
_entity.id
_entity.type
_entity.pdbx_description
1 polymer ?
#
loop_
_entity_poly.entity_id
_entity_poly.type
_entity_poly.pdbx_seq_one_letter_code
_entity_poly.pdbx_strand_id
1 'polypeptide(L)'
;MNRSATNALFAIRNLATLLAARSEDTTTLRRIIDFTNDRGRWQKAHGLLDQIRSKTSKALSRGDKKLEAQYRFEEVCVKTLYNFGRYSAPFDPDSPYWIIPNALRAGELLGFTTTEILDQIKVDDETSESTKNIQAEQVGTANRDNAGCCPQDL
;
A
#
# COMPACT_ATOMS: atom_id res chain seq x y z
N MET A 1 5.99 -5.79 -11.37
CA MET A 1 4.98 -6.11 -10.34
C MET A 1 3.63 -5.63 -10.85
N ASN A 2 2.53 -6.37 -10.69
CA ASN A 2 1.22 -5.92 -11.18
C ASN A 2 0.73 -4.71 -10.36
N ARG A 3 -0.09 -3.85 -10.96
CA ARG A 3 -0.66 -2.65 -10.31
C ARG A 3 -1.32 -2.98 -8.96
N SER A 4 -1.98 -4.13 -8.89
CA SER A 4 -2.63 -4.64 -7.68
C SER A 4 -1.66 -4.84 -6.50
N ALA A 5 -0.51 -5.50 -6.71
CA ALA A 5 0.46 -5.68 -5.62
C ALA A 5 1.12 -4.37 -5.21
N THR A 6 1.30 -3.42 -6.14
CA THR A 6 1.81 -2.09 -5.80
C THR A 6 0.84 -1.34 -4.88
N ASN A 7 -0.45 -1.35 -5.20
CA ASN A 7 -1.48 -0.73 -4.37
C ASN A 7 -1.56 -1.39 -3.00
N ALA A 8 -1.48 -2.73 -2.94
CA ALA A 8 -1.46 -3.46 -1.69
C ALA A 8 -0.24 -3.13 -0.82
N LEU A 9 0.95 -2.95 -1.40
CA LEU A 9 2.14 -2.51 -0.66
C LEU A 9 1.96 -1.14 -0.01
N PHE A 10 1.45 -0.17 -0.78
CA PHE A 10 1.17 1.17 -0.25
C PHE A 10 0.13 1.13 0.87
N ALA A 11 -0.98 0.42 0.66
CA ALA A 11 -2.02 0.26 1.68
C ALA A 11 -1.48 -0.39 2.96
N ILE A 12 -0.71 -1.49 2.85
CA ILE A 12 -0.09 -2.15 4.01
C ILE A 12 0.83 -1.18 4.76
N ARG A 13 1.67 -0.44 4.05
CA ARG A 13 2.60 0.53 4.66
C ARG A 13 1.86 1.64 5.40
N ASN A 14 0.86 2.24 4.76
CA ASN A 14 0.10 3.36 5.33
C ASN A 14 -0.72 2.91 6.54
N LEU A 15 -1.43 1.78 6.42
CA LEU A 15 -2.19 1.21 7.53
C LEU A 15 -1.29 0.80 8.70
N ALA A 16 -0.15 0.14 8.44
CA ALA A 16 0.79 -0.22 9.51
C ALA A 16 1.37 1.01 10.21
N THR A 17 1.66 2.08 9.45
CA THR A 17 2.13 3.36 10.00
C THR A 17 1.06 4.02 10.87
N LEU A 18 -0.19 4.06 10.38
CA LEU A 18 -1.32 4.64 11.09
C LEU A 18 -1.58 3.89 12.41
N LEU A 19 -1.70 2.57 12.37
CA LEU A 19 -1.96 1.75 13.56
C LEU A 19 -0.80 1.86 14.57
N ALA A 20 0.45 1.94 14.10
CA ALA A 20 1.61 2.10 14.96
C ALA A 20 1.57 3.39 15.80
N ALA A 21 0.87 4.44 15.36
CA ALA A 21 0.76 5.69 16.09
C ALA A 21 -0.02 5.57 17.41
N ARG A 22 -0.90 4.57 17.55
CA ARG A 22 -1.72 4.35 18.76
C ARG A 22 -1.55 2.95 19.37
N SER A 23 -0.66 2.13 18.82
CA SER A 23 -0.37 0.79 19.33
C SER A 23 0.65 0.83 20.46
N GLU A 24 0.42 0.07 21.54
CA GLU A 24 1.37 -0.06 22.65
C GLU A 24 2.63 -0.83 22.23
N ASP A 25 2.44 -1.93 21.48
CA ASP A 25 3.53 -2.70 20.89
C ASP A 25 3.66 -2.39 19.41
N THR A 26 4.73 -1.68 19.03
CA THR A 26 4.98 -1.29 17.64
C THR A 26 6.06 -2.12 16.96
N THR A 27 6.61 -3.13 17.64
CA THR A 27 7.82 -3.83 17.20
C THR A 27 7.60 -4.58 15.88
N THR A 28 6.50 -5.31 15.75
CA THR A 28 6.17 -6.09 14.56
C THR A 28 5.57 -5.22 13.45
N LEU A 29 4.79 -4.17 13.77
CA LEU A 29 4.36 -3.15 12.81
C LEU A 29 5.54 -2.45 12.11
N ARG A 30 6.57 -2.03 12.87
CA ARG A 30 7.78 -1.43 12.28
C ARG A 30 8.49 -2.39 11.33
N ARG A 31 8.57 -3.68 11.67
CA ARG A 31 9.15 -4.70 10.78
C ARG A 31 8.33 -4.90 9.51
N ILE A 32 7.00 -4.80 9.57
CA ILE A 32 6.15 -4.82 8.38
C ILE A 32 6.44 -3.60 7.50
N ILE A 33 6.55 -2.40 8.09
CA ILE A 33 6.93 -1.19 7.35
C ILE A 33 8.29 -1.39 6.66
N ASP A 34 9.28 -1.95 7.34
CA ASP A 34 10.57 -2.29 6.74
C ASP A 34 10.44 -3.28 5.57
N PHE A 35 9.56 -4.28 5.70
CA PHE A 35 9.30 -5.23 4.62
C PHE A 35 8.67 -4.53 3.41
N THR A 36 7.80 -3.53 3.61
CA THR A 36 7.24 -2.77 2.47
C THR A 36 8.29 -1.96 1.73
N ASN A 37 9.40 -1.60 2.39
CA ASN A 37 10.51 -0.84 1.79
C ASN A 37 11.59 -1.72 1.14
N ASP A 38 11.74 -2.98 1.58
CA ASP A 38 12.80 -3.87 1.10
C ASP A 38 12.25 -5.27 0.80
N ARG A 39 12.07 -5.55 -0.49
CA ARG A 39 11.57 -6.84 -0.99
C ARG A 39 12.53 -7.99 -0.72
N GLY A 40 13.84 -7.72 -0.61
CA GLY A 40 14.83 -8.74 -0.28
C GLY A 40 14.60 -9.36 1.10
N ARG A 41 13.86 -8.67 1.97
CA ARG A 41 13.52 -9.15 3.32
C ARG A 41 12.30 -10.06 3.36
N TRP A 42 11.50 -10.14 2.29
CA TRP A 42 10.25 -10.91 2.32
C TRP A 42 10.49 -12.39 2.57
N GLN A 43 11.64 -12.96 2.16
CA GLN A 43 12.02 -14.33 2.49
C GLN A 43 12.07 -14.62 4.01
N LYS A 44 12.24 -13.58 4.84
CA LYS A 44 12.23 -13.68 6.31
C LYS A 44 10.80 -13.61 6.91
N ALA A 45 9.76 -13.61 6.09
CA ALA A 45 8.36 -13.49 6.54
C ALA A 45 7.94 -14.61 7.48
N HIS A 46 8.36 -15.86 7.24
CA HIS A 46 8.05 -16.97 8.15
C HIS A 46 8.53 -16.68 9.58
N GLY A 47 9.78 -16.23 9.74
CA GLY A 47 10.32 -15.91 11.06
C GLY A 47 9.65 -14.70 11.72
N LEU A 48 9.15 -13.73 10.95
CA LEU A 48 8.33 -12.65 11.49
C LEU A 48 6.93 -13.15 11.88
N LEU A 49 6.34 -14.03 11.07
CA LEU A 49 5.02 -14.60 11.33
C LEU A 49 5.02 -15.47 12.60
N ASP A 50 6.07 -16.24 12.85
CA ASP A 50 6.20 -17.03 14.08
C ASP A 50 6.22 -16.14 15.33
N GLN A 51 6.90 -14.98 15.24
CA GLN A 51 6.92 -14.00 16.32
C GLN A 51 5.53 -13.39 16.54
N ILE A 52 4.83 -13.02 15.46
CA ILE A 52 3.46 -12.50 15.52
C ILE A 52 2.55 -13.54 16.18
N ARG A 53 2.59 -14.81 15.74
CA ARG A 53 1.76 -15.88 16.31
C ARG A 53 2.03 -16.13 17.78
N SER A 54 3.30 -16.13 18.20
CA SER A 54 3.67 -16.23 19.61
C SER A 54 3.06 -15.09 20.45
N LYS A 55 3.06 -13.86 19.91
CA LYS A 55 2.44 -12.70 20.55
C LYS A 55 0.91 -12.78 20.57
N THR A 56 0.28 -13.20 19.47
CA THR A 56 -1.17 -13.44 19.38
C THR A 56 -1.63 -14.43 20.43
N SER A 57 -0.93 -15.57 20.59
CA SER A 57 -1.25 -16.55 21.64
C SER A 57 -1.18 -15.95 23.05
N LYS A 58 -0.18 -15.12 23.33
CA LYS A 58 -0.07 -14.44 24.64
C LYS A 58 -1.17 -13.42 24.86
N ALA A 59 -1.53 -12.64 23.84
CA ALA A 59 -2.64 -11.69 23.90
C ALA A 59 -3.98 -12.42 24.15
N LEU A 60 -4.22 -13.51 23.44
CA LEU A 60 -5.39 -14.38 23.64
C LEU A 60 -5.47 -14.92 25.06
N SER A 61 -4.37 -15.46 25.61
CA SER A 61 -4.32 -15.97 26.99
C SER A 61 -4.59 -14.89 28.05
N ARG A 62 -4.32 -13.62 27.74
CA ARG A 62 -4.58 -12.47 28.63
C ARG A 62 -5.95 -11.83 28.40
N GLY A 63 -6.68 -12.23 27.36
CA GLY A 63 -7.93 -11.58 26.95
C GLY A 63 -7.74 -10.19 26.34
N ASP A 64 -6.53 -9.85 25.88
CA ASP A 64 -6.23 -8.54 25.31
C ASP A 64 -6.72 -8.44 23.87
N LYS A 65 -7.92 -7.88 23.71
CA LYS A 65 -8.57 -7.74 22.41
C LYS A 65 -7.89 -6.74 21.49
N LYS A 66 -7.23 -5.71 22.03
CA LYS A 66 -6.53 -4.70 21.22
C LYS A 66 -5.31 -5.34 20.55
N LEU A 67 -4.47 -6.00 21.35
CA LEU A 67 -3.29 -6.70 20.83
C LEU A 67 -3.67 -7.88 19.93
N GLU A 68 -4.72 -8.63 20.28
CA GLU A 68 -5.23 -9.70 19.42
C GLU A 68 -5.57 -9.18 18.02
N ALA A 69 -6.39 -8.13 17.92
CA ALA A 69 -6.79 -7.56 16.64
C ALA A 69 -5.61 -6.97 15.85
N GLN A 70 -4.70 -6.29 16.55
CA GLN A 70 -3.47 -5.76 15.94
C GLN A 70 -2.64 -6.89 15.31
N TYR A 71 -2.34 -7.96 16.06
CA TYR A 71 -1.52 -9.05 15.53
C TYR A 71 -2.21 -9.85 14.43
N ARG A 72 -3.55 -9.89 14.38
CA ARG A 72 -4.29 -10.47 13.25
C ARG A 72 -4.10 -9.67 11.97
N PHE A 73 -4.16 -8.33 12.04
CA PHE A 73 -3.83 -7.45 10.93
C PHE A 73 -2.39 -7.68 10.45
N GLU A 74 -1.44 -7.74 11.39
CA GLU A 74 -0.03 -7.94 11.07
C GLU A 74 0.24 -9.29 10.37
N GLU A 75 -0.39 -10.38 10.85
CA GLU A 75 -0.28 -11.71 10.25
C GLU A 75 -0.69 -11.70 8.77
N VAL A 76 -1.84 -11.11 8.45
CA VAL A 76 -2.32 -11.09 7.05
C VAL A 76 -1.47 -10.18 6.15
N CYS A 77 -0.90 -9.10 6.69
CA CYS A 77 0.07 -8.27 5.97
C CYS A 77 1.33 -9.07 5.61
N VAL A 78 1.93 -9.77 6.58
CA VAL A 78 3.16 -10.56 6.36
C VAL A 78 2.93 -11.68 5.36
N LYS A 79 1.80 -12.40 5.48
CA LYS A 79 1.42 -13.45 4.51
C LYS A 79 1.29 -12.90 3.10
N THR A 80 0.61 -11.76 2.95
CA THR A 80 0.41 -11.10 1.66
C THR A 80 1.74 -10.68 1.02
N LEU A 81 2.63 -10.05 1.79
CA LEU A 81 3.96 -9.63 1.33
C LEU A 81 4.80 -10.80 0.84
N TYR A 82 4.81 -11.91 1.59
CA TYR A 82 5.51 -13.12 1.19
C TYR A 82 4.98 -13.69 -0.13
N ASN A 83 3.66 -13.78 -0.27
CA ASN A 83 3.01 -14.33 -1.46
C ASN A 83 3.33 -13.51 -2.73
N PHE A 84 3.51 -12.19 -2.61
CA PHE A 84 3.96 -11.36 -3.73
C PHE A 84 5.39 -11.67 -4.19
N GLY A 85 6.23 -12.21 -3.30
CA GLY A 85 7.60 -12.64 -3.62
C GLY A 85 7.68 -13.94 -4.43
N ARG A 86 6.57 -14.68 -4.58
CA ARG A 86 6.50 -15.97 -5.32
C ARG A 86 7.53 -17.01 -4.85
N TYR A 87 7.83 -17.00 -3.56
CA TYR A 87 8.71 -18.00 -2.94
C TYR A 87 8.01 -19.36 -2.82
N SER A 88 8.78 -20.41 -2.50
CA SER A 88 8.23 -21.73 -2.19
C SER A 88 7.37 -21.72 -0.92
N ALA A 89 6.41 -22.64 -0.82
CA ALA A 89 5.49 -22.74 0.32
C ALA A 89 4.73 -21.43 0.60
N PRO A 90 3.93 -20.93 -0.36
CA PRO A 90 3.13 -19.72 -0.16
C PRO A 90 2.15 -19.90 1.00
N PHE A 91 1.81 -18.79 1.66
CA PHE A 91 0.71 -18.74 2.60
C PHE A 91 -0.64 -18.74 1.89
N ASP A 92 -1.71 -18.72 2.68
CA ASP A 92 -3.09 -18.72 2.21
C ASP A 92 -3.32 -17.64 1.13
N PRO A 93 -3.81 -18.02 -0.07
CA PRO A 93 -3.93 -17.12 -1.21
C PRO A 93 -4.95 -15.99 -1.00
N ASP A 94 -5.84 -16.15 -0.02
CA ASP A 94 -6.87 -15.18 0.34
C ASP A 94 -6.39 -14.11 1.33
N SER A 95 -5.16 -14.23 1.86
CA SER A 95 -4.56 -13.28 2.80
C SER A 95 -4.74 -11.79 2.42
N PRO A 96 -4.62 -11.37 1.13
CA PRO A 96 -4.81 -9.98 0.75
C PRO A 96 -6.22 -9.44 1.03
N TYR A 97 -7.26 -10.28 0.94
CA TYR A 97 -8.65 -9.87 1.17
C TYR A 97 -8.93 -9.59 2.65
N TRP A 98 -8.09 -10.11 3.55
CA TRP A 98 -8.23 -9.95 4.99
C TRP A 98 -7.52 -8.71 5.55
N ILE A 99 -6.75 -7.96 4.75
CA ILE A 99 -6.05 -6.77 5.21
C ILE A 99 -7.04 -5.71 5.71
N ILE A 100 -8.02 -5.34 4.89
CA ILE A 100 -8.97 -4.26 5.22
C ILE A 100 -9.86 -4.65 6.42
N PRO A 101 -10.50 -5.84 6.46
CA PRO A 101 -11.32 -6.23 7.62
C PRO A 101 -10.53 -6.22 8.93
N ASN A 102 -9.29 -6.72 8.94
CA ASN A 102 -8.48 -6.72 10.15
C ASN A 102 -7.97 -5.31 10.52
N ALA A 103 -7.65 -4.47 9.53
CA ALA A 103 -7.26 -3.08 9.78
C ALA A 103 -8.40 -2.28 10.41
N LEU A 104 -9.63 -2.44 9.92
CA LEU A 104 -10.83 -1.81 10.50
C LEU A 104 -11.04 -2.26 11.94
N ARG A 105 -10.94 -3.58 12.19
CA ARG A 105 -11.12 -4.14 13.53
C ARG A 105 -10.05 -3.65 14.51
N ALA A 106 -8.78 -3.64 14.11
CA ALA A 106 -7.70 -3.10 14.93
C ALA A 106 -7.85 -1.59 15.14
N GLY A 107 -8.21 -0.86 14.08
CA GLY A 107 -8.44 0.58 14.10
C GLY A 107 -9.50 0.99 15.12
N GLU A 108 -10.68 0.36 15.07
CA GLU A 108 -11.77 0.58 16.02
C GLU A 108 -11.30 0.42 17.47
N LEU A 109 -10.60 -0.68 17.77
CA LEU A 109 -10.10 -0.99 19.10
C LEU A 109 -8.99 -0.03 19.59
N LEU A 110 -8.29 0.61 18.67
CA LEU A 110 -7.29 1.65 18.93
C LEU A 110 -7.87 3.07 18.86
N GLY A 111 -9.19 3.20 18.65
CA GLY A 111 -9.91 4.47 18.65
C GLY A 111 -9.82 5.26 17.34
N PHE A 112 -9.46 4.62 16.22
CA PHE A 112 -9.56 5.22 14.90
C PHE A 112 -10.98 5.11 14.34
N THR A 113 -11.39 6.11 13.58
CA THR A 113 -12.61 6.08 12.78
C THR A 113 -12.40 5.24 11.52
N THR A 114 -13.50 4.70 10.99
CA THR A 114 -13.49 4.01 9.69
C THR A 114 -12.90 4.88 8.59
N THR A 115 -13.21 6.19 8.58
CA THR A 115 -12.69 7.14 7.59
C THR A 115 -11.16 7.27 7.66
N GLU A 116 -10.59 7.42 8.87
CA GLU A 116 -9.13 7.47 9.04
C GLU A 116 -8.43 6.24 8.45
N ILE A 117 -9.01 5.06 8.63
CA ILE A 117 -8.50 3.79 8.07
C ILE A 117 -8.64 3.76 6.55
N LEU A 118 -9.81 4.08 6.02
CA LEU A 118 -10.09 4.01 4.58
C LEU A 118 -9.31 5.04 3.76
N ASP A 119 -9.01 6.19 4.34
CA ASP A 119 -8.17 7.22 3.69
C ASP A 119 -6.76 6.71 3.38
N GLN A 120 -6.26 5.70 4.11
CA GLN A 120 -4.95 5.09 3.86
C GLN A 120 -4.90 4.19 2.63
N ILE A 121 -6.07 3.82 2.09
CA ILE A 121 -6.23 2.86 0.98
C ILE A 121 -6.49 3.59 -0.34
N LYS A 122 -6.78 4.90 -0.29
CA LYS A 122 -7.03 5.70 -1.49
C LYS A 122 -5.79 5.65 -2.39
N VAL A 123 -6.02 5.18 -3.61
CA VAL A 123 -5.01 5.21 -4.66
C VAL A 123 -5.17 6.56 -5.34
N ASP A 124 -4.08 7.33 -5.39
CA ASP A 124 -4.06 8.54 -6.21
C ASP A 124 -4.36 8.14 -7.66
N ASP A 125 -5.50 8.59 -8.17
CA ASP A 125 -5.86 8.45 -9.57
C ASP A 125 -5.10 9.50 -10.40
N GLU A 126 -3.77 9.49 -10.31
CA GLU A 126 -2.88 10.29 -11.16
C GLU A 126 -2.78 9.68 -12.56
N THR A 127 -3.93 9.53 -13.23
CA THR A 127 -3.98 9.38 -14.70
C THR A 127 -4.95 10.36 -15.37
N SER A 128 -5.57 11.28 -14.63
CA SER A 128 -6.53 12.23 -15.19
C SER A 128 -5.91 13.54 -15.73
N GLU A 129 -4.61 13.79 -15.50
CA GLU A 129 -3.97 15.06 -15.89
C GLU A 129 -3.06 14.99 -17.13
N SER A 130 -2.65 13.79 -17.58
CA SER A 130 -1.88 13.66 -18.83
C SER A 130 -2.73 13.76 -20.11
N THR A 131 -4.05 13.61 -20.04
CA THR A 131 -4.93 13.69 -21.22
C THR A 131 -5.34 15.13 -21.57
N LYS A 132 -5.10 16.11 -20.68
CA LYS A 132 -5.41 17.53 -20.95
C LYS A 132 -4.32 18.25 -21.76
N ASN A 133 -3.08 17.73 -21.77
CA ASN A 133 -1.96 18.38 -22.47
C ASN A 133 -1.78 17.97 -23.94
N ILE A 134 -2.49 16.94 -24.44
CA ILE A 134 -2.36 16.52 -25.85
C ILE A 134 -3.37 17.26 -26.76
N GLN A 135 -4.46 17.82 -26.22
CA GLN A 135 -5.43 18.59 -27.00
C GLN A 135 -5.08 20.08 -27.16
N ALA A 136 -4.06 20.59 -26.47
CA ALA A 136 -3.63 21.98 -26.60
C ALA A 136 -2.67 22.23 -27.79
N GLU A 137 -2.02 21.18 -28.34
CA GLU A 137 -1.01 21.33 -29.39
C GLU A 137 -1.52 21.13 -30.82
N GLN A 138 -2.78 20.71 -31.03
CA GLN A 138 -3.33 20.47 -32.38
C GLN A 138 -4.28 21.56 -32.92
N VAL A 139 -4.46 22.68 -32.21
CA VAL A 139 -5.28 23.82 -32.67
C VAL A 139 -4.42 25.04 -33.07
N GLY A 140 -3.10 24.85 -33.21
CA GLY A 140 -2.12 25.92 -33.40
C GLY A 140 -1.42 25.99 -34.75
N THR A 141 -1.97 25.44 -35.84
CA THR A 141 -1.40 25.66 -37.19
C THR A 141 -2.50 25.88 -38.23
N ALA A 142 -3.20 27.00 -38.10
CA ALA A 142 -3.92 27.59 -39.21
C ALA A 142 -3.72 29.11 -39.18
N ASN A 143 -3.37 29.67 -40.34
CA ASN A 143 -3.23 31.08 -40.66
C ASN A 143 -2.05 31.86 -40.08
N ARG A 144 -1.05 32.10 -40.96
CA ARG A 144 -0.71 33.47 -41.35
C ARG A 144 -0.17 33.55 -42.78
N ASP A 145 -0.90 34.34 -43.54
CA ASP A 145 -0.67 34.76 -44.91
C ASP A 145 0.65 35.56 -45.09
N ASN A 146 1.21 35.40 -46.28
CA ASN A 146 1.54 36.49 -47.21
C ASN A 146 2.44 37.65 -46.71
N ALA A 147 3.69 37.66 -47.19
CA ALA A 147 4.38 38.89 -47.60
C ALA A 147 5.50 38.55 -48.59
N GLY A 148 5.36 39.01 -49.83
CA GLY A 148 6.38 38.87 -50.86
C GLY A 148 7.63 39.73 -50.63
N CYS A 149 8.70 39.36 -51.33
CA CYS A 149 9.61 40.28 -52.02
C CYS A 149 10.65 39.48 -52.80
N CYS A 150 10.62 39.64 -54.14
CA CYS A 150 11.81 39.63 -55.01
C CYS A 150 12.87 40.62 -54.46
N PRO A 151 14.18 40.57 -54.84
CA PRO A 151 14.60 40.42 -56.24
C PRO A 151 15.97 39.75 -56.56
N GLN A 152 16.12 39.49 -57.87
CA GLN A 152 17.29 39.67 -58.76
C GLN A 152 18.45 38.64 -58.88
N ASP A 153 18.60 38.25 -60.16
CA ASP A 153 19.80 38.28 -61.02
C ASP A 153 21.05 37.46 -60.64
N LEU A 154 21.28 36.37 -61.40
CA LEU A 154 22.30 36.25 -62.47
C LEU A 154 22.33 34.85 -63.09
#